data_AF-A0A0A9WDM2-F1
#
_entry.id   AF-A0A0A9WDM2-F1
#
_cell.length_a   1.000
_cell.length_b   1.000
_cell.length_c   1.000
_cell.angle_alpha   90.00
_cell.angle_beta   90.00
_cell.angle_gamma   90.00
#
_symmetry.space_group_name_H-M   'P 1'
#
loop_
_entity.id
_entity.type
_entity.pdbx_description
1 polymer ?
#
loop_
_entity_poly.entity_id
_entity_poly.type
_entity_poly.pdbx_seq_one_letter_code
_entity_poly.pdbx_strand_id
1 'polypeptide(L)'
;LFAVGDISVFVRCSLSESSAIITTLKQELQSLLSQKVDLEKAIQLIRDEHTTLQLTCSHLEDKLRKTQDENRELVDRLMRYKSKDAEKMNEENDKFLKKRYAKIQRELEEAAKDSSRNVSLDTYAPDIPYSEKSAVPTKPSYVFDAHEGEVSAVKWSPVDRIVATGGADRKVKLWDTSKSTLS
;
A
#
# COMPACT_ATOMS: atom_id res chain seq x y z
N LEU A 1 -32.77 -86.63 55.40
CA LEU A 1 -31.47 -85.95 55.55
C LEU A 1 -30.87 -85.51 54.22
N PHE A 2 -30.84 -86.35 53.17
CA PHE A 2 -30.24 -86.01 51.86
C PHE A 2 -30.81 -84.73 51.20
N ALA A 3 -32.13 -84.58 51.10
CA ALA A 3 -32.75 -83.41 50.47
C ALA A 3 -32.47 -82.06 51.17
N VAL A 4 -32.21 -82.07 52.49
CA VAL A 4 -31.87 -80.85 53.26
C VAL A 4 -30.40 -80.44 53.00
N GLY A 5 -29.52 -81.41 52.72
CA GLY A 5 -28.14 -81.15 52.33
C GLY A 5 -28.03 -80.45 50.97
N ASP A 6 -28.80 -80.90 49.98
CA ASP A 6 -28.80 -80.32 48.63
C ASP A 6 -29.30 -78.87 48.60
N ILE A 7 -30.36 -78.56 49.36
CA ILE A 7 -30.86 -77.18 49.51
C ILE A 7 -29.81 -76.28 50.16
N SER A 8 -29.09 -76.79 51.18
CA SER A 8 -28.03 -76.01 51.85
C SER A 8 -26.83 -75.72 50.93
N VAL A 9 -26.47 -76.64 50.04
CA VAL A 9 -25.40 -76.45 49.05
C VAL A 9 -25.82 -75.45 47.98
N PHE A 10 -27.05 -75.56 47.47
CA PHE A 10 -27.60 -74.63 46.48
C PHE A 10 -27.64 -73.19 47.00
N VAL A 11 -28.15 -72.98 48.22
CA VAL A 11 -28.20 -71.65 48.86
C VAL A 11 -26.79 -71.06 49.04
N ARG A 12 -25.80 -71.88 49.43
CA ARG A 12 -24.40 -71.43 49.55
C ARG A 12 -23.79 -71.04 48.21
N CYS A 13 -24.05 -71.82 47.15
CA CYS A 13 -23.57 -71.51 45.80
C CYS A 13 -24.14 -70.19 45.30
N SER A 14 -25.47 -70.00 45.44
CA SER A 14 -26.16 -68.76 45.05
C SER A 14 -25.70 -67.54 45.85
N LEU A 15 -25.45 -67.69 47.15
CA LEU A 15 -24.89 -66.63 47.99
C LEU A 15 -23.46 -66.26 47.57
N SER A 16 -22.64 -67.25 47.22
CA SER A 16 -21.27 -67.04 46.72
C SER A 16 -21.26 -66.31 45.38
N GLU A 17 -22.12 -66.69 44.44
CA GLU A 17 -22.28 -66.01 43.16
C GLU A 17 -22.71 -64.55 43.35
N SER A 18 -23.71 -64.33 44.20
CA SER A 18 -24.18 -62.99 44.54
C SER A 18 -23.06 -62.14 45.17
N SER A 19 -22.28 -62.73 46.08
CA SER A 19 -21.12 -62.06 46.69
C SER A 19 -20.04 -61.72 45.65
N ALA A 20 -19.77 -62.61 44.70
CA ALA A 20 -18.81 -62.35 43.63
C ALA A 20 -19.25 -61.18 42.76
N ILE A 21 -20.53 -61.14 42.35
CA ILE A 21 -21.12 -60.04 41.57
C ILE A 21 -21.06 -58.71 42.34
N ILE A 22 -21.36 -58.71 43.64
CA ILE A 22 -21.24 -57.50 44.47
C ILE A 22 -19.79 -57.02 44.51
N THR A 23 -18.83 -57.92 44.53
CA THR A 23 -17.41 -57.58 44.59
C THR A 23 -16.92 -56.98 43.27
N THR A 24 -17.32 -57.55 42.13
CA THR A 24 -16.97 -57.01 40.81
C THR A 24 -17.61 -55.64 40.58
N LEU A 25 -18.89 -55.47 40.90
CA LEU A 25 -19.58 -54.17 40.79
C LEU A 25 -18.93 -53.11 41.67
N LYS A 26 -18.47 -53.46 42.88
CA LYS A 26 -17.73 -52.53 43.75
C LYS A 26 -16.40 -52.11 43.12
N GLN A 27 -15.67 -53.03 42.49
CA GLN A 27 -14.43 -52.71 41.79
C GLN A 27 -14.65 -51.80 40.59
N GLU A 28 -15.68 -52.08 39.77
CA GLU A 28 -16.07 -51.22 38.65
C GLU A 28 -16.45 -49.82 39.12
N LEU A 29 -17.25 -49.71 40.18
CA LEU A 29 -17.66 -48.44 40.75
C LEU A 29 -16.45 -47.65 41.28
N GLN A 30 -15.49 -48.32 41.94
CA GLN A 30 -14.25 -47.70 42.38
C GLN A 30 -13.39 -47.21 41.20
N SER A 31 -13.30 -47.99 40.12
CA SER A 31 -12.60 -47.60 38.89
C SER A 31 -13.23 -46.36 38.25
N LEU A 32 -14.56 -46.37 38.11
CA LEU A 32 -15.33 -45.23 37.57
C LEU A 32 -15.17 -43.97 38.42
N LEU A 33 -15.14 -44.11 39.75
CA LEU A 33 -14.88 -42.98 40.65
C LEU A 33 -13.48 -42.40 40.46
N SER A 34 -12.46 -43.25 40.30
CA SER A 34 -11.09 -42.78 40.00
C SER A 34 -11.05 -42.04 38.67
N GLN A 35 -11.64 -42.61 37.62
CA GLN A 35 -11.71 -41.98 36.30
C GLN A 35 -12.43 -40.64 36.35
N LYS A 36 -13.53 -40.55 37.11
CA LYS A 36 -14.27 -39.29 37.30
C LYS A 36 -13.38 -38.22 37.91
N VAL A 37 -12.61 -38.54 38.95
CA VAL A 37 -11.69 -37.60 39.61
C VAL A 37 -10.59 -37.14 38.65
N ASP A 38 -10.06 -38.04 37.82
CA ASP A 38 -9.01 -37.68 36.86
C ASP A 38 -9.55 -36.79 35.73
N LEU A 39 -10.79 -37.05 35.27
CA LEU A 39 -11.48 -36.15 34.33
C LEU A 39 -11.75 -34.77 34.93
N GLU A 40 -12.16 -34.69 36.20
CA GLU A 40 -12.36 -33.42 36.90
C GLU A 40 -11.06 -32.61 36.99
N LYS A 41 -9.92 -33.26 37.28
CA LYS A 41 -8.60 -32.62 37.26
C LYS A 41 -8.23 -32.12 35.87
N ALA A 42 -8.45 -32.93 34.83
CA ALA A 42 -8.16 -32.54 33.45
C ALA A 42 -8.99 -31.31 33.03
N ILE A 43 -10.27 -31.27 33.39
CA ILE A 43 -11.13 -30.11 33.15
C ILE A 43 -10.59 -28.87 33.88
N GLN A 44 -10.13 -29.01 35.12
CA GLN A 44 -9.56 -27.90 35.88
C GLN A 44 -8.29 -27.37 35.21
N LEU A 45 -7.38 -28.25 34.79
CA LEU A 45 -6.16 -27.85 34.07
C LEU A 45 -6.48 -27.07 32.79
N ILE A 46 -7.43 -27.55 31.99
CA ILE A 46 -7.85 -26.87 30.76
C ILE A 46 -8.42 -25.48 31.08
N ARG A 47 -9.15 -25.32 32.17
CA ARG A 47 -9.67 -24.00 32.61
C ARG A 47 -8.52 -23.06 33.01
N ASP A 48 -7.56 -23.55 33.77
CA ASP A 48 -6.41 -22.75 34.21
C ASP A 48 -5.54 -22.33 33.02
N GLU A 49 -5.30 -23.23 32.07
CA GLU A 49 -4.62 -22.92 30.80
C GLU A 49 -5.41 -21.89 29.97
N HIS A 50 -6.72 -22.07 29.84
CA HIS A 50 -7.57 -21.13 29.12
C HIS A 50 -7.51 -19.72 29.71
N THR A 51 -7.63 -19.59 31.04
CA THR A 51 -7.53 -18.28 31.70
C THR A 51 -6.16 -17.63 31.51
N THR A 52 -5.08 -18.43 31.57
CA THR A 52 -3.72 -17.96 31.31
C THR A 52 -3.60 -17.43 29.87
N LEU A 53 -4.05 -18.21 28.88
CA LEU A 53 -4.05 -17.80 27.48
C LEU A 53 -4.88 -16.55 27.25
N GLN A 54 -6.07 -16.46 27.84
CA GLN A 54 -6.95 -15.30 27.74
C GLN A 54 -6.27 -14.01 28.24
N LEU A 55 -5.57 -14.08 29.38
CA LEU A 55 -4.80 -12.95 29.90
C LEU A 55 -3.66 -12.55 28.95
N THR A 56 -2.94 -13.54 28.39
CA THR A 56 -1.86 -13.24 27.43
C THR A 56 -2.40 -12.63 26.13
N CYS A 57 -3.54 -13.08 25.62
CA CYS A 57 -4.18 -12.49 24.44
C CYS A 57 -4.56 -11.03 24.71
N SER A 58 -5.24 -10.75 25.82
CA SER A 58 -5.59 -9.38 26.20
C SER A 58 -4.35 -8.49 26.32
N HIS A 59 -3.26 -8.99 26.92
CA HIS A 59 -2.01 -8.25 27.01
C HIS A 59 -1.38 -7.95 25.64
N LEU A 60 -1.39 -8.92 24.73
CA LEU A 60 -0.85 -8.75 23.38
C LEU A 60 -1.70 -7.78 22.55
N GLU A 61 -3.02 -7.80 22.70
CA GLU A 61 -3.94 -6.85 22.07
C GLU A 61 -3.63 -5.41 22.50
N ASP A 62 -3.43 -5.18 23.80
CA ASP A 62 -3.04 -3.87 24.33
C ASP A 62 -1.70 -3.39 23.76
N LYS A 63 -0.72 -4.30 23.67
CA LYS A 63 0.59 -3.99 23.09
C LYS A 63 0.51 -3.66 21.61
N LEU A 64 -0.31 -4.39 20.86
CA LEU A 64 -0.57 -4.12 19.44
C LEU A 64 -1.19 -2.74 19.29
N ARG A 65 -2.24 -2.44 20.07
CA ARG A 65 -2.92 -1.15 20.03
C ARG A 65 -1.98 0.01 20.33
N LYS A 66 -1.15 -0.11 21.37
CA LYS A 66 -0.15 0.92 21.70
C LYS A 66 0.84 1.16 20.56
N THR A 67 1.33 0.08 19.94
CA THR A 67 2.26 0.18 18.81
C THR A 67 1.60 0.83 17.58
N GLN A 68 0.32 0.51 17.34
CA GLN A 68 -0.46 1.12 16.25
C GLN A 68 -0.68 2.62 16.48
N ASP A 69 -1.00 3.02 17.71
CA ASP A 69 -1.17 4.42 18.09
C ASP A 69 0.15 5.19 17.93
N GLU A 70 1.28 4.65 18.39
CA GLU A 70 2.61 5.24 18.20
C GLU A 70 2.95 5.41 16.70
N ASN A 71 2.66 4.40 15.87
CA ASN A 71 2.89 4.48 14.44
C ASN A 71 2.02 5.57 13.79
N ARG A 72 0.74 5.65 14.17
CA ARG A 72 -0.17 6.69 13.69
C ARG A 72 0.35 8.09 14.01
N GLU A 73 0.82 8.31 15.24
CA GLU A 73 1.39 9.59 15.66
C GLU A 73 2.64 9.96 14.84
N LEU A 74 3.52 8.98 14.55
CA LEU A 74 4.71 9.19 13.74
C LEU A 74 4.35 9.55 12.30
N VAL A 75 3.38 8.85 11.71
CA VAL A 75 2.87 9.14 10.36
C VAL A 75 2.26 10.54 10.32
N ASP A 76 1.41 10.90 11.27
CA ASP A 76 0.80 12.24 11.35
C ASP A 76 1.88 13.33 11.46
N ARG A 77 2.91 13.09 12.27
CA ARG A 77 4.05 14.01 12.41
C ARG A 77 4.82 14.15 11.09
N LEU A 78 5.12 13.04 10.42
CA LEU A 78 5.81 13.04 9.14
C LEU A 78 5.01 13.79 8.08
N MET A 79 3.69 13.57 8.03
CA MET A 79 2.79 14.27 7.11
C MET A 79 2.80 15.77 7.33
N ARG A 80 2.78 16.23 8.60
CA ARG A 80 2.90 17.67 8.92
C ARG A 80 4.21 18.26 8.43
N TYR A 81 5.33 17.56 8.66
CA TYR A 81 6.63 18.02 8.16
C TYR A 81 6.65 18.09 6.62
N LYS A 82 6.17 17.05 5.94
CA LYS A 82 6.10 17.00 4.48
C LYS A 82 5.18 18.06 3.89
N SER A 83 4.03 18.34 4.51
CA SER A 83 3.13 19.45 4.09
C SER A 83 3.84 20.79 4.19
N LYS A 84 4.49 21.06 5.32
CA LYS A 84 5.22 22.31 5.54
C LYS A 84 6.37 22.51 4.56
N ASP A 85 7.09 21.43 4.23
CA ASP A 85 8.17 21.49 3.24
C ASP A 85 7.62 21.70 1.82
N ALA A 86 6.50 21.05 1.47
CA ALA A 86 5.83 21.24 0.18
C ALA A 86 5.28 22.67 0.02
N GLU A 87 4.69 23.23 1.08
CA GLU A 87 4.21 24.62 1.12
C GLU A 87 5.35 25.61 0.85
N LYS A 88 6.50 25.45 1.52
CA LYS A 88 7.68 26.30 1.28
C LYS A 88 8.18 26.21 -0.16
N MET A 89 8.27 24.98 -0.69
CA MET A 89 8.72 24.78 -2.07
C MET A 89 7.74 25.40 -3.08
N ASN A 90 6.44 25.30 -2.84
CA ASN A 90 5.41 25.94 -3.66
C ASN A 90 5.51 27.47 -3.59
N GLU A 91 5.71 28.04 -2.41
CA GLU A 91 5.91 29.49 -2.25
C GLU A 91 7.15 29.99 -3.02
N GLU A 92 8.26 29.25 -2.97
CA GLU A 92 9.48 29.59 -3.69
C GLU A 92 9.29 29.48 -5.20
N ASN A 93 8.62 28.43 -5.67
CA ASN A 93 8.25 28.26 -7.07
C ASN A 93 7.36 29.42 -7.56
N ASP A 94 6.36 29.83 -6.78
CA ASP A 94 5.49 30.97 -7.10
C ASP A 94 6.28 32.28 -7.16
N LYS A 95 7.17 32.52 -6.20
CA LYS A 95 8.05 33.71 -6.19
C LYS A 95 8.99 33.70 -7.40
N PHE A 96 9.54 32.54 -7.75
CA PHE A 96 10.42 32.37 -8.89
C PHE A 96 9.69 32.64 -10.21
N LEU A 97 8.50 32.05 -10.38
CA LEU A 97 7.66 32.27 -11.56
C LEU A 97 7.26 33.74 -11.69
N LYS A 98 6.76 34.38 -10.62
CA LYS A 98 6.41 35.81 -10.64
C LYS A 98 7.58 36.70 -11.05
N LYS A 99 8.78 36.46 -10.50
CA LYS A 99 9.99 37.21 -10.89
C LYS A 99 10.34 37.00 -12.36
N ARG A 100 10.24 35.76 -12.85
CA ARG A 100 10.50 35.43 -14.26
C ARG A 100 9.51 36.11 -15.20
N TYR A 101 8.20 36.03 -14.92
CA TYR A 101 7.17 36.71 -15.70
C TYR A 101 7.35 38.23 -15.70
N ALA A 102 7.65 38.83 -14.54
CA ALA A 102 7.91 40.27 -14.44
C ALA A 102 9.17 40.70 -15.20
N LYS A 103 10.22 39.86 -15.22
CA LYS A 103 11.44 40.12 -16.01
C LYS A 103 11.14 40.08 -17.50
N ILE A 104 10.44 39.05 -17.98
CA ILE A 104 10.02 38.92 -19.38
C ILE A 104 9.16 40.11 -19.78
N GLN A 105 8.20 40.50 -18.94
CA GLN A 105 7.33 41.65 -19.22
C GLN A 105 8.14 42.96 -19.33
N ARG A 106 9.11 43.20 -18.44
CA ARG A 106 9.97 44.38 -18.50
C ARG A 106 10.83 44.39 -19.77
N GLU A 107 11.43 43.26 -20.14
CA GLU A 107 12.23 43.14 -21.37
C GLU A 107 11.37 43.41 -22.62
N LEU A 108 10.12 42.93 -22.64
CA LEU A 108 9.17 43.24 -23.72
C LEU A 108 8.82 44.74 -23.78
N GLU A 109 8.57 45.38 -22.64
CA GLU A 109 8.28 46.82 -22.56
C GLU A 109 9.49 47.67 -22.98
N GLU A 110 10.70 47.26 -22.61
CA GLU A 110 11.95 47.93 -23.01
C GLU A 110 12.19 47.78 -24.52
N ALA A 111 12.03 46.57 -25.08
CA ALA A 111 12.11 46.33 -26.51
C ALA A 111 11.05 47.13 -27.30
N ALA A 112 9.82 47.24 -26.78
CA ALA A 112 8.78 48.07 -27.39
C ALA A 112 9.11 49.58 -27.38
N LYS A 113 9.76 50.07 -26.31
CA LYS A 113 10.23 51.47 -26.22
C LYS A 113 11.42 51.75 -27.13
N ASP A 114 12.33 50.80 -27.30
CA ASP A 114 13.50 50.96 -28.18
C ASP A 114 13.08 51.01 -29.66
N SER A 115 12.04 50.26 -30.04
CA SER A 115 11.38 50.36 -31.35
C SER A 115 10.82 51.76 -31.65
N SER A 116 10.55 52.57 -30.62
CA SER A 116 10.07 53.95 -30.77
C SER A 116 11.18 55.00 -30.91
N ARG A 117 12.46 54.61 -30.71
CA ARG A 117 13.61 55.54 -30.72
C ARG A 117 14.37 55.60 -32.04
N ASN A 118 14.13 54.68 -32.98
CA ASN A 118 14.81 54.69 -34.27
C ASN A 118 13.89 54.27 -35.41
N VAL A 119 13.03 55.18 -35.89
CA VAL A 119 12.67 55.23 -37.31
C VAL A 119 12.28 56.67 -37.71
N SER A 120 13.27 57.50 -38.05
CA SER A 120 13.05 58.47 -39.14
C SER A 120 13.16 57.67 -40.43
N LEU A 121 12.01 57.34 -41.02
CA LEU A 121 11.94 56.55 -42.25
C LEU A 121 12.21 57.48 -43.43
N ASP A 122 13.49 57.70 -43.75
CA ASP A 122 13.85 58.23 -45.06
C ASP A 122 13.47 57.18 -46.11
N THR A 123 12.70 57.65 -47.08
CA THR A 123 12.09 56.87 -48.15
C THR A 123 13.17 56.44 -49.14
N TYR A 124 13.68 55.22 -49.03
CA TYR A 124 14.28 54.48 -50.14
C TYR A 124 14.08 52.98 -49.92
N ALA A 125 13.17 52.39 -50.68
CA ALA A 125 12.97 50.95 -50.74
C ALA A 125 13.96 50.35 -51.74
N PRO A 126 14.91 49.50 -51.34
CA PRO A 126 15.46 48.51 -52.23
C PRO A 126 14.58 47.26 -52.19
N ASP A 127 14.36 46.66 -53.35
CA ASP A 127 13.61 45.41 -53.54
C ASP A 127 14.20 44.29 -52.65
N ILE A 128 13.53 43.98 -51.54
CA ILE A 128 13.79 42.76 -50.76
C ILE A 128 12.78 41.72 -51.24
N PRO A 129 13.20 40.67 -51.95
CA PRO A 129 12.30 39.60 -52.35
C PRO A 129 11.99 38.73 -51.12
N TYR A 130 10.71 38.54 -50.86
CA TYR A 130 10.14 37.43 -50.10
C TYR A 130 10.31 37.47 -48.56
N SER A 131 9.38 38.15 -47.88
CA SER A 131 9.01 37.79 -46.50
C SER A 131 7.97 36.67 -46.57
N GLU A 132 8.41 35.42 -46.47
CA GLU A 132 7.50 34.29 -46.32
C GLU A 132 6.67 34.46 -45.05
N LYS A 133 5.36 34.44 -45.22
CA LYS A 133 4.40 34.37 -44.12
C LYS A 133 4.61 33.02 -43.42
N SER A 134 5.39 33.00 -42.34
CA SER A 134 5.44 31.84 -41.46
C SER A 134 4.07 31.71 -40.79
N ALA A 135 3.23 30.83 -41.35
CA ALA A 135 1.97 30.46 -40.75
C ALA A 135 2.24 29.35 -39.73
N VAL A 136 1.89 29.59 -38.46
CA VAL A 136 1.98 28.57 -37.42
C VAL A 136 0.93 27.49 -37.72
N PRO A 137 1.32 26.22 -37.95
CA PRO A 137 0.37 25.16 -38.25
C PRO A 137 -0.60 24.96 -37.09
N THR A 138 -1.91 25.01 -37.36
CA THR A 138 -2.95 24.87 -36.32
C THR A 138 -3.34 23.42 -36.04
N LYS A 139 -2.81 22.47 -36.82
CA LYS A 139 -3.10 21.04 -36.68
C LYS A 139 -1.80 20.22 -36.62
N PRO A 140 -1.68 19.25 -35.70
CA PRO A 140 -0.51 18.39 -35.64
C PRO A 140 -0.48 17.48 -36.88
N SER A 141 0.68 17.39 -37.54
CA SER A 141 0.89 16.49 -38.67
C SER A 141 1.04 15.03 -38.24
N TYR A 142 1.50 14.78 -37.01
CA TYR A 142 1.67 13.45 -36.45
C TYR A 142 1.29 13.44 -34.96
N VAL A 143 0.65 12.35 -34.53
CA VAL A 143 0.29 12.08 -33.13
C VAL A 143 0.79 10.68 -32.81
N PHE A 144 1.57 10.55 -31.75
CA PHE A 144 2.11 9.26 -31.30
C PHE A 144 1.82 9.08 -29.82
N ASP A 145 1.31 7.91 -29.45
CA ASP A 145 1.15 7.52 -28.05
C ASP A 145 2.50 7.10 -27.48
N ALA A 146 3.24 8.09 -26.99
CA ALA A 146 4.62 7.89 -26.58
C ALA A 146 4.74 7.08 -25.28
N HIS A 147 3.85 7.26 -24.30
CA HIS A 147 3.96 6.63 -22.98
C HIS A 147 2.57 6.27 -22.42
N GLU A 148 2.47 5.24 -21.56
CA GLU A 148 1.23 4.82 -20.88
C GLU A 148 0.82 5.76 -19.72
N GLY A 149 1.32 7.00 -19.74
CA GLY A 149 1.13 8.00 -18.70
C GLY A 149 1.70 9.35 -19.13
N GLU A 150 1.68 10.32 -18.24
CA GLU A 150 2.10 11.68 -18.54
C GLU A 150 3.56 11.76 -18.98
N VAL A 151 3.82 12.51 -20.06
CA VAL A 151 5.16 12.77 -20.57
C VAL A 151 5.75 13.94 -19.78
N SER A 152 6.83 13.68 -19.04
CA SER A 152 7.46 14.68 -18.17
C SER A 152 8.59 15.44 -18.88
N ALA A 153 9.16 14.90 -19.96
CA ALA A 153 10.26 15.53 -20.69
C ALA A 153 10.26 15.19 -22.18
N VAL A 154 10.56 16.18 -23.02
CA VAL A 154 10.80 16.03 -24.47
C VAL A 154 12.02 16.85 -24.86
N LYS A 155 12.95 16.26 -25.62
CA LYS A 155 14.14 16.96 -26.12
C LYS A 155 14.53 16.50 -27.51
N TRP A 156 14.75 17.48 -28.41
CA TRP A 156 15.32 17.23 -29.74
C TRP A 156 16.84 17.12 -29.66
N SER A 157 17.42 16.19 -30.40
CA SER A 157 18.86 16.21 -30.65
C SER A 157 19.21 17.42 -31.52
N PRO A 158 20.24 18.20 -31.18
CA PRO A 158 20.67 19.36 -31.97
C PRO A 158 21.46 18.98 -33.23
N VAL A 159 21.87 17.70 -33.36
CA VAL A 159 22.71 17.19 -34.45
C VAL A 159 22.00 16.08 -35.22
N ASP A 160 21.32 15.18 -34.51
CA ASP A 160 20.61 14.05 -35.11
C ASP A 160 19.12 14.37 -35.27
N ARG A 161 18.45 13.75 -36.25
CA ARG A 161 16.99 13.83 -36.42
C ARG A 161 16.27 12.91 -35.43
N ILE A 162 16.60 13.02 -34.15
CA ILE A 162 16.08 12.17 -33.08
C ILE A 162 15.40 13.02 -32.01
N VAL A 163 14.27 12.54 -31.51
CA VAL A 163 13.56 13.07 -30.35
C VAL A 163 13.64 12.08 -29.20
N ALA A 164 14.00 12.55 -28.01
CA ALA A 164 13.92 11.78 -26.78
C ALA A 164 12.69 12.19 -25.99
N THR A 165 11.89 11.22 -25.53
CA THR A 165 10.74 11.42 -24.65
C THR A 165 10.88 10.59 -23.39
N GLY A 166 10.51 11.14 -22.23
CA GLY A 166 10.47 10.43 -20.94
C GLY A 166 9.13 10.62 -20.24
N GLY A 167 8.56 9.53 -19.71
CA GLY A 167 7.22 9.53 -19.12
C GLY A 167 7.11 8.83 -17.77
N ALA A 168 5.92 8.92 -17.18
CA ALA A 168 5.56 8.31 -15.89
C ALA A 168 5.64 6.77 -15.88
N ASP A 169 5.69 6.14 -17.06
CA ASP A 169 5.95 4.71 -17.27
C ASP A 169 7.41 4.30 -16.96
N ARG A 170 8.24 5.25 -16.52
CA ARG A 170 9.66 5.09 -16.16
C ARG A 170 10.53 4.64 -17.32
N LYS A 171 10.13 4.95 -18.56
CA LYS A 171 10.87 4.63 -19.77
C LYS A 171 11.30 5.91 -20.50
N VAL A 172 12.42 5.82 -21.21
CA VAL A 172 12.87 6.83 -22.17
C VAL A 172 12.79 6.21 -23.57
N LYS A 173 12.08 6.87 -24.49
CA LYS A 173 11.94 6.42 -25.88
C LYS A 173 12.63 7.40 -26.82
N LEU A 174 13.27 6.87 -27.86
CA LEU A 174 13.94 7.63 -28.92
C LEU A 174 13.17 7.46 -30.23
N TRP A 175 12.88 8.57 -30.88
CA TRP A 175 12.10 8.63 -32.11
C TRP A 175 12.95 9.22 -33.22
N ASP A 176 13.16 8.47 -34.29
CA ASP A 176 13.86 8.95 -35.48
C ASP A 176 12.85 9.61 -36.43
N THR A 177 12.99 10.92 -36.64
CA THR A 177 12.06 11.72 -37.46
C THR A 177 12.39 11.65 -38.95
N SER A 178 13.42 10.90 -39.35
CA SER A 178 13.69 10.58 -40.76
C SER A 178 12.88 9.37 -41.26
N LYS A 179 12.41 8.53 -40.35
CA LYS A 179 11.63 7.33 -40.67
C LYS A 179 10.14 7.64 -40.64
N SER A 180 9.61 8.05 -41.79
CA SER A 180 8.16 8.18 -42.03
C SER A 180 7.48 6.81 -42.23
N THR A 181 7.86 5.76 -41.49
CA THR A 181 7.17 4.46 -41.54
C THR A 181 7.38 3.67 -40.26
N LEU A 182 6.26 3.20 -39.70
CA LEU A 182 6.14 2.30 -38.56
C LEU A 182 6.80 0.95 -38.86
N SER A 183 7.57 0.42 -37.90
CA SER A 183 7.68 -1.02 -37.66
C SER A 183 7.48 -1.27 -36.18
#